data_AF-A0A941AL96-F1
#
_entry.id   AF-A0A941AL96-F1
#
_cell.length_a   1.000
_cell.length_b   1.000
_cell.length_c   1.000
_cell.angle_alpha   90.00
_cell.angle_beta   90.00
_cell.angle_gamma   90.00
#
_symmetry.space_group_name_H-M   'P 1'
#
loop_
_entity.id
_entity.type
_entity.pdbx_description
1 polymer ?
#
loop_
_entity_poly.entity_id
_entity_poly.type
_entity_poly.pdbx_seq_one_letter_code
_entity_poly.pdbx_strand_id
1 'polypeptide(L)'
;MDEILMSKVGRHLKSWSTGRAVPDGMSGTGSATVVVEDARHLQELRDSGVVGPETVVLVPAGQEEPSHDALVVGYEGSLSEPGGDVAIADAIFVQTQDYNTSPYMSLVGTTLIRITCDADLDAFLADADLARNEGAFADFAASQAVQIADLSCLGDGSRNDGPRTRLYANQVGELSTSPGGLRLGSVGDRIEGLVAEWERINETSAFPCAVGLGAVVTEGRRSEGLGQRLWLGRYLDALDMLRELQGRGITEIRVSGFGGRLVPALEDLADPADASGDRDPMLAWTPEACYLRVPGSGRLFALSRTAAQLTEVLLTCGDIESALDHAERDDLERVAGFLDRNGVRLPVAPAVGAGV
;
A
#
# COMPACT_ATOMS: atom_id res chain seq x y z
N MET A 1 17.76 14.02 -18.36
CA MET A 1 17.71 14.08 -16.87
C MET A 1 18.57 12.97 -16.31
N ASP A 2 19.24 13.19 -15.18
CA ASP A 2 20.18 12.21 -14.60
C ASP A 2 19.45 10.98 -14.03
N GLU A 3 20.10 9.81 -14.07
CA GLU A 3 19.57 8.51 -13.61
C GLU A 3 19.19 8.54 -12.13
N ILE A 4 19.98 9.24 -11.31
CA ILE A 4 19.71 9.45 -9.88
C ILE A 4 18.39 10.21 -9.68
N LEU A 5 18.14 11.22 -10.52
CA LEU A 5 16.96 12.05 -10.43
C LEU A 5 15.72 11.26 -10.91
N MET A 6 15.89 10.39 -11.90
CA MET A 6 14.88 9.41 -12.33
C MET A 6 14.50 8.41 -11.26
N SER A 7 15.49 7.88 -10.55
CA SER A 7 15.22 7.05 -9.39
C SER A 7 14.48 7.81 -8.29
N LYS A 8 14.82 9.08 -8.03
CA LYS A 8 14.10 9.92 -7.04
C LYS A 8 12.64 10.15 -7.45
N VAL A 9 12.38 10.59 -8.69
CA VAL A 9 11.02 10.85 -9.19
C VAL A 9 10.16 9.59 -9.16
N GLY A 10 10.68 8.45 -9.62
CA GLY A 10 9.95 7.18 -9.56
C GLY A 10 9.57 6.76 -8.14
N ARG A 11 10.48 6.94 -7.16
CA ARG A 11 10.18 6.69 -5.73
C ARG A 11 9.09 7.62 -5.20
N HIS A 12 9.17 8.91 -5.51
CA HIS A 12 8.18 9.90 -5.07
C HIS A 12 6.82 9.68 -5.73
N LEU A 13 6.78 9.30 -7.01
CA LEU A 13 5.55 8.96 -7.72
C LEU A 13 4.88 7.73 -7.09
N LYS A 14 5.64 6.65 -6.82
CA LYS A 14 5.13 5.46 -6.15
C LYS A 14 4.61 5.78 -4.74
N SER A 15 5.34 6.60 -3.99
CA SER A 15 4.92 7.04 -2.65
C SER A 15 3.63 7.84 -2.71
N TRP A 16 3.55 8.82 -3.61
CA TRP A 16 2.38 9.66 -3.82
C TRP A 16 1.16 8.85 -4.28
N SER A 17 1.34 7.91 -5.21
CA SER A 17 0.22 7.15 -5.75
C SER A 17 -0.36 6.17 -4.72
N THR A 18 0.50 5.52 -3.93
CA THR A 18 0.08 4.49 -2.96
C THR A 18 -0.28 5.05 -1.58
N GLY A 19 0.17 6.25 -1.24
CA GLY A 19 0.06 6.82 0.11
C GLY A 19 1.08 6.26 1.11
N ARG A 20 2.00 5.39 0.67
CA ARG A 20 3.08 4.87 1.53
C ARG A 20 4.26 5.84 1.53
N ALA A 21 4.76 6.19 2.71
CA ALA A 21 5.88 7.11 2.87
C ALA A 21 7.16 6.62 2.15
N VAL A 22 7.98 7.57 1.67
CA VAL A 22 9.30 7.27 1.10
C VAL A 22 10.18 6.61 2.18
N PRO A 23 10.86 5.47 1.90
CA PRO A 23 11.58 4.67 2.90
C PRO A 23 12.65 5.39 3.73
N ASP A 24 13.23 6.48 3.23
CA ASP A 24 14.37 7.16 3.86
C ASP A 24 13.97 8.24 4.87
N GLY A 25 12.66 8.44 5.10
CA GLY A 25 12.16 9.46 6.03
C GLY A 25 12.41 10.89 5.53
N MET A 26 11.38 11.73 5.62
CA MET A 26 11.50 13.13 5.24
C MET A 26 11.95 13.97 6.43
N SER A 27 13.01 14.77 6.25
CA SER A 27 13.42 15.83 7.19
C SER A 27 12.85 17.21 6.82
N GLY A 28 11.98 17.29 5.80
CA GLY A 28 11.44 18.53 5.27
C GLY A 28 10.23 19.07 6.03
N THR A 29 10.03 20.39 5.97
CA THR A 29 8.89 21.09 6.59
C THR A 29 7.62 21.08 5.73
N GLY A 30 7.73 20.80 4.43
CA GLY A 30 6.62 20.73 3.47
C GLY A 30 6.12 19.31 3.19
N SER A 31 5.40 19.14 2.08
CA SER A 31 4.95 17.83 1.57
C SER A 31 6.07 17.09 0.82
N ALA A 32 6.09 15.76 0.81
CA ALA A 32 7.10 14.98 0.07
C ALA A 32 6.88 15.07 -1.44
N THR A 33 5.63 14.93 -1.85
CA THR A 33 5.26 14.98 -3.27
C THR A 33 3.98 15.79 -3.42
N VAL A 34 4.02 16.78 -4.31
CA VAL A 34 2.84 17.58 -4.68
C VAL A 34 2.59 17.38 -6.16
N VAL A 35 1.37 16.98 -6.53
CA VAL A 35 0.93 16.94 -7.93
C VAL A 35 -0.04 18.09 -8.16
N VAL A 36 0.16 18.85 -9.22
CA VAL A 36 -0.64 20.04 -9.54
C VAL A 36 -1.21 19.88 -10.94
N GLU A 37 -2.53 20.03 -11.11
CA GLU A 37 -3.16 19.95 -12.44
C GLU A 37 -3.02 21.24 -13.25
N ASP A 38 -2.83 22.38 -12.59
CA ASP A 38 -2.67 23.69 -13.22
C ASP A 38 -1.43 24.40 -12.69
N ALA A 39 -0.45 24.61 -13.57
CA ALA A 39 0.83 25.23 -13.23
C ALA A 39 0.70 26.64 -12.60
N ARG A 40 -0.43 27.34 -12.80
CA ARG A 40 -0.69 28.65 -12.18
C ARG A 40 -0.69 28.60 -10.65
N HIS A 41 -0.97 27.44 -10.06
CA HIS A 41 -0.99 27.24 -8.61
C HIS A 41 0.40 27.07 -7.98
N LEU A 42 1.45 26.86 -8.80
CA LEU A 42 2.79 26.52 -8.30
C LEU A 42 3.37 27.60 -7.39
N GLN A 43 3.21 28.87 -7.77
CA GLN A 43 3.79 29.97 -6.98
C GLN A 43 3.11 30.09 -5.61
N GLU A 44 1.78 29.97 -5.58
CA GLU A 44 1.02 30.07 -4.34
C GLU A 44 1.31 28.90 -3.37
N LEU A 45 1.56 27.70 -3.91
CA LEU A 45 2.00 26.53 -3.14
C LEU A 45 3.42 26.68 -2.54
N ARG A 46 4.32 27.40 -3.24
CA ARG A 46 5.64 27.75 -2.71
C ARG A 46 5.50 28.74 -1.56
N ASP A 47 4.70 29.79 -1.76
CA ASP A 47 4.52 30.85 -0.78
C ASP A 47 3.81 30.38 0.50
N SER A 48 2.98 29.34 0.41
CA SER A 48 2.26 28.78 1.57
C SER A 48 3.09 27.84 2.46
N GLY A 49 4.30 27.46 2.02
CA GLY A 49 5.17 26.51 2.73
C GLY A 49 4.77 25.04 2.54
N VAL A 50 3.85 24.74 1.61
CA VAL A 50 3.52 23.37 1.19
C VAL A 50 4.69 22.75 0.42
N VAL A 51 5.35 23.54 -0.43
CA VAL A 51 6.55 23.13 -1.17
C VAL A 51 7.79 23.59 -0.40
N GLY A 52 8.68 22.65 -0.06
CA GLY A 52 9.96 22.93 0.59
C GLY A 52 11.14 22.22 -0.09
N PRO A 53 12.38 22.37 0.44
CA PRO A 53 13.64 21.97 -0.20
C PRO A 53 13.70 20.54 -0.76
N GLU A 54 13.02 19.60 -0.10
CA GLU A 54 12.99 18.18 -0.47
C GLU A 54 11.71 17.74 -1.20
N THR A 55 10.79 18.67 -1.44
CA THR A 55 9.54 18.39 -2.15
C THR A 55 9.82 18.10 -3.61
N VAL A 56 9.20 17.04 -4.13
CA VAL A 56 9.06 16.81 -5.57
C VAL A 56 7.71 17.35 -6.01
N VAL A 57 7.69 18.25 -6.99
CA VAL A 57 6.46 18.80 -7.56
C VAL A 57 6.30 18.30 -8.99
N LEU A 58 5.18 17.64 -9.28
CA LEU A 58 4.79 17.29 -10.65
C LEU A 58 3.83 18.37 -11.16
N VAL A 59 4.19 19.01 -12.26
CA VAL A 59 3.41 20.08 -12.90
C VAL A 59 3.24 19.78 -14.40
N PRO A 60 2.19 20.30 -15.07
CA PRO A 60 2.02 20.09 -16.50
C PRO A 60 3.23 20.63 -17.30
N ALA A 61 3.59 19.94 -18.38
CA ALA A 61 4.78 20.20 -19.18
C ALA A 61 4.85 21.65 -19.73
N GLY A 62 6.08 22.12 -19.94
CA GLY A 62 6.36 23.48 -20.45
C GLY A 62 6.51 24.56 -19.36
N GLN A 63 6.57 24.17 -18.08
CA GLN A 63 6.75 25.05 -16.92
C GLN A 63 7.86 24.54 -15.97
N GLU A 64 8.87 23.87 -16.54
CA GLU A 64 10.05 23.42 -15.79
C GLU A 64 10.93 24.62 -15.47
N GLU A 65 10.93 25.03 -14.19
CA GLU A 65 11.88 26.02 -13.71
C GLU A 65 12.89 25.37 -12.76
N PRO A 66 14.20 25.54 -12.99
CA PRO A 66 15.19 25.18 -11.99
C PRO A 66 15.01 26.12 -10.79
N SER A 67 14.36 25.64 -9.73
CA SER A 67 14.30 26.34 -8.45
C SER A 67 15.27 25.69 -7.46
N HIS A 68 15.87 26.50 -6.59
CA HIS A 68 16.76 26.02 -5.54
C HIS A 68 16.00 25.34 -4.39
N ASP A 69 14.67 25.42 -4.39
CA ASP A 69 13.83 25.13 -3.22
C ASP A 69 12.96 23.88 -3.38
N ALA A 70 12.89 23.25 -4.56
CA ALA A 70 12.17 22.00 -4.78
C ALA A 70 12.56 21.38 -6.13
N LEU A 71 12.38 20.07 -6.28
CA LEU A 71 12.51 19.42 -7.58
C LEU A 71 11.18 19.51 -8.34
N VAL A 72 11.11 20.40 -9.33
CA VAL A 72 9.94 20.55 -10.22
C VAL A 72 10.15 19.73 -11.48
N VAL A 73 9.18 18.89 -11.82
CA VAL A 73 9.24 17.97 -12.97
C VAL A 73 7.97 18.11 -13.81
N GLY A 74 8.14 18.30 -15.12
CA GLY A 74 7.05 18.36 -16.07
C GLY A 74 6.39 17.00 -16.29
N TYR A 75 5.08 16.99 -16.49
CA TYR A 75 4.36 15.82 -16.98
C TYR A 75 3.35 16.18 -18.07
N GLU A 76 3.08 15.25 -18.98
CA GLU A 76 2.02 15.35 -19.99
C GLU A 76 0.93 14.32 -19.71
N GLY A 77 -0.33 14.64 -20.03
CA GLY A 77 -1.47 13.76 -19.82
C GLY A 77 -2.15 13.95 -18.45
N SER A 78 -2.70 12.88 -17.88
CA SER A 78 -3.49 12.96 -16.64
C SER A 78 -3.16 11.84 -15.64
N LEU A 79 -3.03 12.23 -14.37
CA LEU A 79 -2.85 11.33 -13.21
C LEU A 79 -4.16 11.07 -12.45
N SER A 80 -5.24 11.75 -12.85
CA SER A 80 -6.53 11.79 -12.16
C SER A 80 -7.65 11.13 -12.97
N GLU A 81 -7.60 11.22 -14.30
CA GLU A 81 -8.64 10.68 -15.18
C GLU A 81 -8.52 9.15 -15.34
N PRO A 82 -9.62 8.39 -15.16
CA PRO A 82 -9.66 6.97 -15.49
C PRO A 82 -9.38 6.75 -16.98
N GLY A 83 -8.51 5.79 -17.30
CA GLY A 83 -8.04 5.55 -18.66
C GLY A 83 -7.03 6.57 -19.18
N GLY A 84 -6.65 7.55 -18.36
CA GLY A 84 -5.63 8.55 -18.70
C GLY A 84 -4.23 7.94 -18.72
N ASP A 85 -3.39 8.45 -19.61
CA ASP A 85 -1.96 8.17 -19.63
C ASP A 85 -1.20 9.39 -19.13
N VAL A 86 -0.10 9.17 -18.43
CA VAL A 86 0.84 10.22 -18.06
C VAL A 86 2.26 9.88 -18.52
N ALA A 87 2.93 10.87 -19.09
CA ALA A 87 4.37 10.84 -19.33
C ALA A 87 5.04 11.85 -18.40
N ILE A 88 5.91 11.39 -17.51
CA ILE A 88 6.66 12.25 -16.59
C ILE A 88 8.07 12.39 -17.14
N ALA A 89 8.38 13.62 -17.54
CA ALA A 89 9.66 14.05 -18.11
C ALA A 89 10.24 13.05 -19.12
N ASP A 90 9.37 12.65 -20.05
CA ASP A 90 9.62 11.80 -21.22
C ASP A 90 10.22 10.41 -20.94
N ALA A 91 10.24 9.97 -19.68
CA ALA A 91 10.94 8.74 -19.28
C ALA A 91 10.05 7.76 -18.50
N ILE A 92 9.14 8.27 -17.67
CA ILE A 92 8.25 7.43 -16.86
C ILE A 92 6.85 7.52 -17.47
N PHE A 93 6.35 6.40 -17.96
CA PHE A 93 5.01 6.29 -18.52
C PHE A 93 4.13 5.49 -17.55
N VAL A 94 3.02 6.08 -17.13
CA VAL A 94 2.05 5.43 -16.25
C VAL A 94 0.67 5.56 -16.86
N GLN A 95 -0.03 4.43 -16.96
CA GLN A 95 -1.44 4.41 -17.31
C GLN A 95 -2.28 4.39 -16.04
N THR A 96 -3.35 5.18 -15.97
CA THR A 96 -4.31 5.16 -14.85
C THR A 96 -5.56 4.38 -15.26
N GLN A 97 -6.04 3.47 -14.42
CA GLN A 97 -7.28 2.70 -14.65
C GLN A 97 -8.12 2.64 -13.38
N ASP A 98 -9.44 2.56 -13.53
CA ASP A 98 -10.32 2.21 -12.43
C ASP A 98 -10.28 0.70 -12.15
N TYR A 99 -10.56 0.33 -10.90
CA TYR A 99 -10.42 -1.06 -10.45
C TYR A 99 -11.41 -2.00 -11.16
N ASN A 100 -12.67 -1.59 -11.32
CA ASN A 100 -13.71 -2.46 -11.85
C ASN A 100 -13.56 -2.74 -13.36
N THR A 101 -12.94 -1.84 -14.14
CA THR A 101 -12.68 -2.08 -15.57
C THR A 101 -11.38 -2.83 -15.83
N SER A 102 -10.43 -2.82 -14.89
CA SER A 102 -9.10 -3.41 -15.03
C SER A 102 -9.08 -4.90 -15.46
N PRO A 103 -10.00 -5.79 -15.02
CA PRO A 103 -10.05 -7.17 -15.50
C PRO A 103 -10.24 -7.32 -17.02
N TYR A 104 -10.80 -6.31 -17.68
CA TYR A 104 -11.16 -6.36 -19.10
C TYR A 104 -10.13 -5.67 -20.01
N MET A 105 -9.07 -5.13 -19.43
CA MET A 105 -8.07 -4.32 -20.13
C MET A 105 -6.75 -5.08 -20.26
N SER A 106 -6.08 -4.88 -21.40
CA SER A 106 -4.68 -5.30 -21.55
C SER A 106 -3.79 -4.27 -20.88
N LEU A 107 -3.28 -4.59 -19.70
CA LEU A 107 -2.36 -3.73 -18.97
C LEU A 107 -0.97 -3.85 -19.58
N VAL A 108 -0.59 -2.88 -20.42
CA VAL A 108 0.71 -2.82 -21.09
C VAL A 108 1.56 -1.77 -20.40
N GLY A 109 2.60 -2.20 -19.69
CA GLY A 109 3.49 -1.29 -18.97
C GLY A 109 2.96 -0.91 -17.59
N THR A 110 3.57 0.10 -16.97
CA THR A 110 3.24 0.49 -15.60
C THR A 110 1.82 1.06 -15.52
N THR A 111 0.96 0.42 -14.74
CA THR A 111 -0.43 0.82 -14.53
C THR A 111 -0.68 1.16 -13.07
N LEU A 112 -1.31 2.30 -12.82
CA LEU A 112 -1.85 2.70 -11.54
C LEU A 112 -3.36 2.45 -11.52
N ILE A 113 -3.81 1.58 -10.63
CA ILE A 113 -5.23 1.27 -10.45
C ILE A 113 -5.80 2.06 -9.29
N ARG A 114 -6.95 2.70 -9.48
CA ARG A 114 -7.62 3.55 -8.49
C ARG A 114 -9.04 3.09 -8.20
N ILE A 115 -9.50 3.40 -6.98
CA ILE A 115 -10.92 3.40 -6.64
C ILE A 115 -11.48 4.77 -7.00
N THR A 116 -12.42 4.81 -7.94
CA THR A 116 -13.00 6.06 -8.47
C THR A 116 -14.49 6.20 -8.17
N CYS A 117 -15.11 5.11 -7.70
CA CYS A 117 -16.49 5.08 -7.26
C CYS A 117 -16.75 3.90 -6.30
N ASP A 118 -17.97 3.84 -5.76
CA ASP A 118 -18.43 2.73 -4.92
C ASP A 118 -18.33 1.35 -5.59
N ALA A 119 -18.54 1.25 -6.91
CA ALA A 119 -18.47 -0.02 -7.63
C ALA A 119 -17.02 -0.57 -7.71
N ASP A 120 -16.02 0.32 -7.77
CA ASP A 120 -14.62 -0.07 -7.70
C ASP A 120 -14.28 -0.65 -6.32
N LEU A 121 -14.78 -0.02 -5.25
CA LEU A 121 -14.58 -0.52 -3.90
C LEU A 121 -15.21 -1.91 -3.73
N ASP A 122 -16.43 -2.10 -4.23
CA ASP A 122 -17.11 -3.41 -4.17
C ASP A 122 -16.32 -4.50 -4.89
N ALA A 123 -15.81 -4.19 -6.09
CA ALA A 123 -14.98 -5.12 -6.86
C ALA A 123 -13.68 -5.47 -6.10
N PHE A 124 -13.00 -4.48 -5.53
CA PHE A 124 -11.81 -4.69 -4.71
C PHE A 124 -12.08 -5.59 -3.50
N LEU A 125 -13.17 -5.34 -2.76
CA LEU A 125 -13.51 -6.14 -1.58
C LEU A 125 -13.92 -7.57 -1.97
N ALA A 126 -14.61 -7.75 -3.09
CA ALA A 126 -14.98 -9.07 -3.61
C ALA A 126 -13.75 -9.89 -4.03
N ASP A 127 -12.78 -9.27 -4.72
CA ASP A 127 -11.52 -9.92 -5.08
C ASP A 127 -10.70 -10.30 -3.84
N ALA A 128 -10.69 -9.43 -2.83
CA ALA A 128 -10.06 -9.73 -1.56
C ALA A 128 -10.71 -10.93 -0.87
N ASP A 129 -12.04 -10.99 -0.84
CA ASP A 129 -12.79 -12.10 -0.24
C ASP A 129 -12.53 -13.41 -0.99
N LEU A 130 -12.50 -13.35 -2.32
CA LEU A 130 -12.19 -14.50 -3.16
C LEU A 130 -10.76 -15.02 -2.89
N ALA A 131 -9.78 -14.11 -2.81
CA ALA A 131 -8.42 -14.48 -2.43
C ALA A 131 -8.37 -15.11 -1.03
N ARG A 132 -9.11 -14.55 -0.06
CA ARG A 132 -9.15 -15.09 1.30
C ARG A 132 -9.72 -16.49 1.34
N ASN A 133 -10.87 -16.69 0.69
CA ASN A 133 -11.63 -17.94 0.76
C ASN A 133 -11.07 -19.04 -0.15
N GLU A 134 -10.60 -18.68 -1.34
CA GLU A 134 -10.24 -19.63 -2.40
C GLU A 134 -8.76 -19.57 -2.79
N GLY A 135 -8.03 -18.54 -2.34
CA GLY A 135 -6.63 -18.33 -2.75
C GLY A 135 -6.50 -17.79 -4.18
N ALA A 136 -7.62 -17.42 -4.78
CA ALA A 136 -7.68 -16.85 -6.12
C ALA A 136 -7.54 -15.33 -6.06
N PHE A 137 -6.33 -14.86 -6.35
CA PHE A 137 -6.03 -13.43 -6.49
C PHE A 137 -6.40 -12.96 -7.89
N ALA A 138 -6.92 -11.75 -8.01
CA ALA A 138 -7.16 -11.16 -9.31
C ALA A 138 -5.82 -10.98 -10.07
N ASP A 139 -5.73 -11.59 -11.26
CA ASP A 139 -4.49 -11.65 -12.05
C ASP A 139 -3.90 -10.26 -12.31
N PHE A 140 -4.77 -9.29 -12.66
CA PHE A 140 -4.35 -7.92 -12.91
C PHE A 140 -3.78 -7.27 -11.64
N ALA A 141 -4.38 -7.52 -10.48
CA ALA A 141 -3.91 -6.97 -9.21
C ALA A 141 -2.57 -7.60 -8.81
N ALA A 142 -2.37 -8.89 -9.06
CA ALA A 142 -1.11 -9.58 -8.77
C ALA A 142 0.02 -9.25 -9.78
N SER A 143 -0.32 -8.66 -10.94
CA SER A 143 0.66 -8.29 -11.96
C SER A 143 1.72 -7.32 -11.44
N GLN A 144 2.97 -7.58 -11.79
CA GLN A 144 4.10 -6.70 -11.48
C GLN A 144 3.99 -5.29 -12.05
N ALA A 145 3.27 -5.18 -13.18
CA ALA A 145 3.10 -3.93 -13.89
C ALA A 145 2.13 -2.99 -13.16
N VAL A 146 1.36 -3.54 -12.20
CA VAL A 146 0.29 -2.82 -11.51
C VAL A 146 0.74 -2.32 -10.14
N GLN A 147 0.30 -1.11 -9.82
CA GLN A 147 0.26 -0.55 -8.48
C GLN A 147 -1.18 -0.18 -8.14
N ILE A 148 -1.64 -0.50 -6.94
CA ILE A 148 -2.94 -0.04 -6.44
C ILE A 148 -2.72 1.25 -5.65
N ALA A 149 -3.50 2.27 -5.95
CA ALA A 149 -3.42 3.57 -5.30
C ALA A 149 -4.07 3.57 -3.91
N ASP A 150 -3.76 4.61 -3.13
CA ASP A 150 -4.54 4.97 -1.93
C ASP A 150 -4.67 3.83 -0.89
N LEU A 151 -3.60 3.06 -0.70
CA LEU A 151 -3.60 1.80 0.05
C LEU A 151 -4.02 1.97 1.52
N SER A 152 -3.70 3.09 2.14
CA SER A 152 -4.14 3.43 3.50
C SER A 152 -5.67 3.46 3.63
N CYS A 153 -6.38 3.85 2.57
CA CYS A 153 -7.84 3.85 2.51
C CYS A 153 -8.41 2.43 2.34
N LEU A 154 -7.58 1.47 1.90
CA LEU A 154 -7.95 0.10 1.55
C LEU A 154 -7.48 -0.94 2.59
N GLY A 155 -7.05 -0.49 3.77
CA GLY A 155 -6.71 -1.38 4.89
C GLY A 155 -5.22 -1.62 5.15
N ASP A 156 -4.31 -0.92 4.45
CA ASP A 156 -2.85 -1.01 4.67
C ASP A 156 -2.37 -0.53 6.06
N GLY A 157 -3.26 0.04 6.88
CA GLY A 157 -2.96 0.47 8.24
C GLY A 157 -2.01 1.67 8.35
N SER A 158 -1.47 2.17 7.24
CA SER A 158 -0.51 3.28 7.22
C SER A 158 -1.16 4.58 7.70
N ARG A 159 -0.69 5.06 8.86
CA ARG A 159 -1.14 6.33 9.47
C ARG A 159 -0.40 7.57 8.94
N ASN A 160 0.62 7.37 8.11
CA ASN A 160 1.44 8.46 7.60
C ASN A 160 0.96 8.96 6.23
N ASP A 161 -0.22 8.55 5.76
CA ASP A 161 -0.80 9.01 4.50
C ASP A 161 -1.53 10.36 4.64
N GLY A 162 -0.77 11.41 4.96
CA GLY A 162 -1.29 12.77 5.16
C GLY A 162 -0.62 13.83 4.28
N PRO A 163 -0.97 15.11 4.48
CA PRO A 163 -0.44 16.24 3.71
C PRO A 163 1.09 16.33 3.65
N ARG A 164 1.80 15.80 4.65
CA ARG A 164 3.28 15.75 4.67
C ARG A 164 3.85 14.68 3.73
N THR A 165 3.08 13.66 3.39
CA THR A 165 3.50 12.58 2.48
C THR A 165 3.10 12.92 1.06
N ARG A 166 1.87 13.38 0.85
CA ARG A 166 1.38 13.69 -0.48
C ARG A 166 0.29 14.75 -0.46
N LEU A 167 0.30 15.58 -1.50
CA LEU A 167 -0.80 16.48 -1.83
C LEU A 167 -1.10 16.44 -3.33
N TYR A 168 -2.34 16.74 -3.63
CA TYR A 168 -2.87 16.93 -4.96
C TYR A 168 -3.63 18.25 -5.01
N ALA A 169 -3.29 19.09 -5.99
CA ALA A 169 -3.96 20.35 -6.27
C ALA A 169 -4.71 20.22 -7.60
N ASN A 170 -6.04 20.24 -7.56
CA ASN A 170 -6.86 20.12 -8.76
C ASN A 170 -6.84 21.42 -9.60
N GLN A 171 -7.50 21.41 -10.77
CA GLN A 171 -7.57 22.56 -11.67
C GLN A 171 -8.03 23.86 -11.01
N VAL A 172 -8.93 23.79 -10.02
CA VAL A 172 -9.47 24.97 -9.32
C VAL A 172 -8.70 25.35 -8.05
N GLY A 173 -7.63 24.62 -7.72
CA GLY A 173 -6.75 24.91 -6.59
C GLY A 173 -7.25 24.34 -5.26
N GLU A 174 -8.12 23.34 -5.25
CA GLU A 174 -8.46 22.61 -4.04
C GLU A 174 -7.38 21.57 -3.71
N LEU A 175 -7.07 21.43 -2.42
CA LEU A 175 -6.04 20.52 -1.93
C LEU A 175 -6.63 19.29 -1.26
N SER A 176 -6.12 18.11 -1.63
CA SER A 176 -6.45 16.80 -1.06
C SER A 176 -5.19 15.92 -1.03
N THR A 177 -5.26 14.72 -0.44
CA THR A 177 -4.14 13.75 -0.48
C THR A 177 -4.11 12.90 -1.76
N SER A 178 -5.21 12.87 -2.52
CA SER A 178 -5.34 12.12 -3.77
C SER A 178 -6.38 12.77 -4.70
N PRO A 179 -6.43 12.42 -6.00
CA PRO A 179 -7.46 12.91 -6.92
C PRO A 179 -8.91 12.60 -6.51
N GLY A 180 -9.15 11.44 -5.87
CA GLY A 180 -10.47 11.06 -5.33
C GLY A 180 -10.67 11.45 -3.87
N GLY A 181 -9.74 12.25 -3.31
CA GLY A 181 -9.71 12.58 -1.89
C GLY A 181 -10.64 13.72 -1.52
N LEU A 182 -11.08 13.71 -0.26
CA LEU A 182 -11.81 14.82 0.35
C LEU A 182 -10.94 16.07 0.39
N ARG A 183 -11.55 17.22 0.11
CA ARG A 183 -10.90 18.53 0.20
C ARG A 183 -10.46 18.81 1.64
N LEU A 184 -9.18 19.15 1.81
CA LEU A 184 -8.56 19.58 3.06
C LEU A 184 -8.35 21.10 3.13
N GLY A 185 -8.29 21.76 1.98
CA GLY A 185 -8.06 23.20 1.89
C GLY A 185 -7.98 23.67 0.46
N SER A 186 -7.26 24.75 0.24
CA SER A 186 -7.00 25.38 -1.05
C SER A 186 -5.55 25.82 -1.15
N VAL A 187 -5.10 26.06 -2.38
CA VAL A 187 -3.83 26.75 -2.65
C VAL A 187 -3.77 28.05 -1.82
N GLY A 188 -2.60 28.33 -1.24
CA GLY A 188 -2.40 29.44 -0.30
C GLY A 188 -2.55 29.05 1.17
N ASP A 189 -3.25 27.95 1.48
CA ASP A 189 -3.32 27.44 2.84
C ASP A 189 -1.98 26.85 3.28
N ARG A 190 -1.64 27.08 4.56
CA ARG A 190 -0.40 26.59 5.15
C ARG A 190 -0.46 25.09 5.41
N ILE A 191 0.69 24.41 5.26
CA ILE A 191 0.81 22.97 5.52
C ILE A 191 0.34 22.57 6.93
N GLU A 192 0.56 23.43 7.94
CA GLU A 192 0.08 23.18 9.31
C GLU A 192 -1.46 23.12 9.39
N GLY A 193 -2.15 23.98 8.63
CA GLY A 193 -3.61 23.98 8.58
C GLY A 193 -4.16 22.75 7.87
N LEU A 194 -3.53 22.34 6.76
CA LEU A 194 -3.90 21.12 6.04
C LEU A 194 -3.73 19.87 6.90
N VAL A 195 -2.62 19.79 7.65
CA VAL A 195 -2.37 18.68 8.60
C VAL A 195 -3.42 18.66 9.70
N ALA A 196 -3.74 19.81 10.29
CA ALA A 196 -4.76 19.88 11.35
C ALA A 196 -6.15 19.44 10.84
N GLU A 197 -6.53 19.83 9.62
CA GLU A 197 -7.81 19.40 9.03
C GLU A 197 -7.81 17.90 8.72
N TRP A 198 -6.71 17.38 8.18
CA TRP A 198 -6.53 15.95 7.97
C TRP A 198 -6.62 15.14 9.28
N GLU A 199 -5.96 15.60 10.35
CA GLU A 199 -6.04 14.97 11.68
C GLU A 199 -7.48 15.00 12.19
N ARG A 200 -8.14 16.16 12.16
CA ARG A 200 -9.53 16.35 12.62
C ARG A 200 -10.52 15.41 11.93
N ILE A 201 -10.39 15.22 10.61
CA ILE A 201 -11.25 14.30 9.87
C ILE A 201 -10.97 12.84 10.28
N ASN A 202 -9.69 12.45 10.33
CA ASN A 202 -9.30 11.08 10.68
C ASN A 202 -9.61 10.70 12.13
N GLU A 203 -9.62 11.65 13.07
CA GLU A 203 -10.03 11.43 14.46
C GLU A 203 -11.47 10.90 14.59
N THR A 204 -12.31 11.19 13.61
CA THR A 204 -13.72 10.75 13.59
C THR A 204 -13.94 9.40 12.91
N SER A 205 -12.91 8.82 12.32
CA SER A 205 -12.99 7.55 11.59
C SER A 205 -12.53 6.37 12.43
N ALA A 206 -13.15 5.21 12.20
CA ALA A 206 -12.74 3.95 12.82
C ALA A 206 -11.46 3.36 12.19
N PHE A 207 -11.12 3.76 10.97
CA PHE A 207 -9.98 3.23 10.21
C PHE A 207 -9.06 4.34 9.72
N PRO A 208 -7.75 4.08 9.57
CA PRO A 208 -6.82 5.05 9.01
C PRO A 208 -7.29 5.61 7.65
N CYS A 209 -6.99 6.88 7.41
CA CYS A 209 -7.19 7.62 6.17
C CYS A 209 -8.64 7.64 5.63
N ALA A 210 -9.52 8.39 6.30
CA ALA A 210 -10.86 8.71 5.81
C ALA A 210 -10.88 9.72 4.64
N VAL A 211 -9.74 10.35 4.36
CA VAL A 211 -9.66 11.46 3.40
C VAL A 211 -9.35 11.00 1.98
N GLY A 212 -8.56 9.94 1.78
CA GLY A 212 -7.93 9.67 0.48
C GLY A 212 -8.89 9.13 -0.59
N LEU A 213 -10.10 8.71 -0.21
CA LEU A 213 -11.18 8.33 -1.14
C LEU A 213 -12.48 9.11 -0.86
N GLY A 214 -12.45 10.10 0.04
CA GLY A 214 -13.66 10.69 0.63
C GLY A 214 -14.52 11.52 -0.33
N ALA A 215 -14.04 11.83 -1.55
CA ALA A 215 -14.86 12.45 -2.58
C ALA A 215 -15.60 11.44 -3.48
N VAL A 216 -15.14 10.18 -3.51
CA VAL A 216 -15.66 9.13 -4.41
C VAL A 216 -16.35 7.98 -3.68
N VAL A 217 -16.02 7.78 -2.40
CA VAL A 217 -16.60 6.77 -1.52
C VAL A 217 -16.92 7.41 -0.18
N THR A 218 -18.13 7.16 0.33
CA THR A 218 -18.51 7.67 1.65
C THR A 218 -17.79 6.94 2.77
N GLU A 219 -17.44 7.66 3.84
CA GLU A 219 -16.73 7.09 4.98
C GLU A 219 -17.50 5.94 5.65
N GLY A 220 -18.84 6.02 5.72
CA GLY A 220 -19.67 4.94 6.27
C GLY A 220 -19.50 3.63 5.50
N ARG A 221 -19.55 3.70 4.15
CA ARG A 221 -19.35 2.53 3.29
C ARG A 221 -17.93 1.97 3.40
N ARG A 222 -16.93 2.85 3.37
CA ARG A 222 -15.52 2.44 3.52
C ARG A 222 -15.28 1.74 4.85
N SER A 223 -15.69 2.37 5.96
CA SER A 223 -15.53 1.81 7.30
C SER A 223 -16.27 0.48 7.48
N GLU A 224 -17.46 0.32 6.92
CA GLU A 224 -18.18 -0.97 6.93
C GLU A 224 -17.40 -2.06 6.19
N GLY A 225 -16.93 -1.76 4.97
CA GLY A 225 -16.15 -2.70 4.16
C GLY A 225 -14.86 -3.16 4.85
N LEU A 226 -14.13 -2.22 5.46
CA LEU A 226 -12.91 -2.49 6.21
C LEU A 226 -13.19 -3.24 7.53
N GLY A 227 -14.25 -2.89 8.25
CA GLY A 227 -14.58 -3.50 9.53
C GLY A 227 -15.00 -4.96 9.44
N GLN A 228 -15.55 -5.38 8.31
CA GLN A 228 -15.83 -6.79 8.03
C GLN A 228 -14.57 -7.59 7.64
N ARG A 229 -13.47 -6.90 7.28
CA ARG A 229 -12.28 -7.50 6.68
C ARG A 229 -11.01 -6.91 7.28
N LEU A 230 -10.83 -7.14 8.59
CA LEU A 230 -9.63 -6.68 9.32
C LEU A 230 -8.31 -7.23 8.76
N TRP A 231 -8.37 -8.23 7.87
CA TRP A 231 -7.24 -8.85 7.18
C TRP A 231 -6.85 -8.18 5.85
N LEU A 232 -7.50 -7.07 5.45
CA LEU A 232 -7.20 -6.39 4.18
C LEU A 232 -5.75 -5.90 4.07
N GLY A 233 -5.13 -5.44 5.16
CA GLY A 233 -3.71 -5.10 5.15
C GLY A 233 -2.83 -6.28 4.74
N ARG A 234 -3.16 -7.47 5.26
CA ARG A 234 -2.48 -8.72 4.88
C ARG A 234 -2.73 -9.11 3.42
N TYR A 235 -3.93 -8.85 2.89
CA TYR A 235 -4.23 -9.05 1.46
C TYR A 235 -3.38 -8.16 0.56
N LEU A 236 -3.25 -6.88 0.89
CA LEU A 236 -2.39 -5.95 0.17
C LEU A 236 -0.90 -6.36 0.23
N ASP A 237 -0.45 -6.84 1.39
CA ASP A 237 0.90 -7.42 1.52
C ASP A 237 1.08 -8.71 0.72
N ALA A 238 0.03 -9.52 0.55
CA ALA A 238 0.08 -10.74 -0.24
C ALA A 238 0.21 -10.40 -1.74
N LEU A 239 -0.50 -9.39 -2.22
CA LEU A 239 -0.33 -8.87 -3.57
C LEU A 239 1.11 -8.41 -3.84
N ASP A 240 1.71 -7.67 -2.90
CA ASP A 240 3.11 -7.26 -3.03
C ASP A 240 4.07 -8.45 -3.05
N MET A 241 3.82 -9.47 -2.25
CA MET A 241 4.62 -10.71 -2.25
C MET A 241 4.51 -11.45 -3.58
N LEU A 242 3.29 -11.58 -4.12
CA LEU A 242 3.03 -12.21 -5.41
C LEU A 242 3.75 -11.48 -6.54
N ARG A 243 3.60 -10.15 -6.59
CA ARG A 243 4.31 -9.29 -7.56
C ARG A 243 5.82 -9.49 -7.48
N GLU A 244 6.39 -9.49 -6.28
CA GLU A 244 7.84 -9.65 -6.09
C GLU A 244 8.34 -11.03 -6.58
N LEU A 245 7.63 -12.10 -6.23
CA LEU A 245 7.98 -13.47 -6.61
C LEU A 245 7.82 -13.70 -8.12
N GLN A 246 6.73 -13.21 -8.72
CA GLN A 246 6.50 -13.29 -10.16
C GLN A 246 7.63 -12.62 -10.96
N GLY A 247 8.19 -11.51 -10.46
CA GLY A 247 9.35 -10.86 -11.09
C GLY A 247 10.64 -11.63 -11.05
N ARG A 248 10.74 -12.57 -10.13
CA ARG A 248 11.83 -13.52 -10.06
C ARG A 248 11.56 -14.75 -10.94
N GLY A 249 10.47 -14.73 -11.72
CA GLY A 249 10.04 -15.84 -12.58
C GLY A 249 9.36 -16.98 -11.83
N ILE A 250 8.92 -16.75 -10.59
CA ILE A 250 8.28 -17.77 -9.76
C ILE A 250 6.77 -17.74 -10.03
N THR A 251 6.20 -18.90 -10.37
CA THR A 251 4.78 -19.08 -10.69
C THR A 251 4.12 -20.09 -9.75
N GLU A 252 2.80 -20.28 -9.86
CA GLU A 252 2.04 -21.23 -9.03
C GLU A 252 2.20 -20.99 -7.52
N ILE A 253 2.27 -19.70 -7.15
CA ILE A 253 2.50 -19.27 -5.78
C ILE A 253 1.19 -19.39 -5.00
N ARG A 254 1.25 -20.05 -3.85
CA ARG A 254 0.20 -20.04 -2.82
C ARG A 254 0.67 -19.25 -1.61
N VAL A 255 -0.24 -18.57 -0.93
CA VAL A 255 0.06 -17.71 0.22
C VAL A 255 -0.68 -18.24 1.45
N SER A 256 0.02 -18.32 2.59
CA SER A 256 -0.55 -18.88 3.82
C SER A 256 -1.66 -18.00 4.37
N GLY A 257 -2.83 -18.61 4.60
CA GLY A 257 -4.03 -17.93 5.05
C GLY A 257 -4.89 -17.35 3.91
N PHE A 258 -4.58 -17.65 2.64
CA PHE A 258 -5.39 -17.30 1.48
C PHE A 258 -5.69 -18.57 0.68
N GLY A 259 -6.90 -19.12 0.83
CA GLY A 259 -7.32 -20.38 0.21
C GLY A 259 -6.62 -21.64 0.73
N GLY A 260 -5.85 -21.55 1.81
CA GLY A 260 -5.25 -22.70 2.46
C GLY A 260 -3.99 -22.40 3.27
N ARG A 261 -3.43 -23.47 3.85
CA ARG A 261 -2.21 -23.47 4.65
C ARG A 261 -1.19 -24.44 4.04
N LEU A 262 0.11 -24.22 4.27
CA LEU A 262 1.16 -25.19 3.91
C LEU A 262 1.08 -26.44 4.80
N VAL A 263 0.66 -26.28 6.05
CA VAL A 263 0.39 -27.32 7.05
C VAL A 263 -1.14 -27.48 7.15
N PRO A 264 -1.73 -28.54 6.56
CA PRO A 264 -3.18 -28.71 6.52
C PRO A 264 -3.86 -28.75 7.90
N ALA A 265 -3.14 -29.20 8.93
CA ALA A 265 -3.67 -29.25 10.31
C ALA A 265 -3.99 -27.87 10.90
N LEU A 266 -3.53 -26.78 10.27
CA LEU A 266 -3.78 -25.40 10.71
C LEU A 266 -4.99 -24.74 10.01
N GLU A 267 -5.64 -25.43 9.06
CA GLU A 267 -6.75 -24.84 8.29
C GLU A 267 -7.96 -24.52 9.18
N ASP A 268 -8.27 -25.38 10.14
CA ASP A 268 -9.43 -25.27 11.03
C ASP A 268 -9.12 -24.59 12.36
N LEU A 269 -7.94 -23.97 12.51
CA LEU A 269 -7.58 -23.30 13.76
C LEU A 269 -8.51 -22.10 13.98
N ALA A 270 -9.21 -22.08 15.12
CA ALA A 270 -10.00 -20.93 15.53
C ALA A 270 -9.08 -19.77 15.89
N ASP A 271 -9.38 -18.58 15.37
CA ASP A 271 -8.67 -17.32 15.66
C ASP A 271 -7.14 -17.39 15.52
N PRO A 272 -6.62 -17.70 14.31
CA PRO A 272 -5.18 -17.80 14.13
C PRO A 272 -4.51 -16.44 14.38
N ALA A 273 -3.33 -16.45 15.01
CA ALA A 273 -2.61 -15.24 15.40
C ALA A 273 -2.26 -14.36 14.18
N ASP A 274 -2.07 -14.98 13.02
CA ASP A 274 -1.77 -14.31 11.76
C ASP A 274 -3.01 -13.85 10.97
N ALA A 275 -4.22 -13.94 11.56
CA ALA A 275 -5.48 -13.63 10.89
C ALA A 275 -5.59 -12.16 10.50
N SER A 276 -5.14 -11.24 11.36
CA SER A 276 -5.43 -9.81 11.25
C SER A 276 -4.24 -8.90 11.55
N GLY A 277 -3.09 -9.47 11.91
CA GLY A 277 -1.95 -8.66 12.29
C GLY A 277 -1.38 -7.89 11.10
N ASP A 278 -1.43 -6.57 11.24
CA ASP A 278 -0.85 -5.63 10.29
C ASP A 278 0.67 -5.77 10.35
N ARG A 279 1.28 -6.12 9.20
CA ARG A 279 2.73 -6.31 9.01
C ARG A 279 3.35 -7.58 9.60
N ASP A 280 2.57 -8.61 9.86
CA ASP A 280 3.11 -9.90 10.26
C ASP A 280 3.85 -10.62 9.11
N PRO A 281 4.95 -11.35 9.39
CA PRO A 281 5.61 -12.15 8.38
C PRO A 281 4.66 -13.09 7.66
N MET A 282 4.86 -13.23 6.36
CA MET A 282 3.95 -13.99 5.51
C MET A 282 4.70 -15.06 4.73
N LEU A 283 4.15 -16.26 4.76
CA LEU A 283 4.68 -17.41 4.07
C LEU A 283 3.98 -17.57 2.72
N ALA A 284 4.75 -17.84 1.67
CA ALA A 284 4.26 -18.34 0.40
C ALA A 284 5.05 -19.57 -0.04
N TRP A 285 4.48 -20.38 -0.91
CA TRP A 285 5.14 -21.56 -1.43
C TRP A 285 4.68 -21.90 -2.85
N THR A 286 5.55 -22.62 -3.54
CA THR A 286 5.24 -23.40 -4.76
C THR A 286 5.37 -24.89 -4.42
N PRO A 287 5.13 -25.82 -5.35
CA PRO A 287 5.47 -27.22 -5.11
C PRO A 287 6.96 -27.46 -4.76
N GLU A 288 7.86 -26.62 -5.26
CA GLU A 288 9.32 -26.78 -5.16
C GLU A 288 9.98 -25.98 -4.04
N ALA A 289 9.44 -24.81 -3.68
CA ALA A 289 10.12 -23.87 -2.80
C ALA A 289 9.17 -23.16 -1.83
N CYS A 290 9.72 -22.66 -0.72
CA CYS A 290 9.00 -21.89 0.28
C CYS A 290 9.71 -20.56 0.54
N TYR A 291 8.93 -19.52 0.76
CA TYR A 291 9.39 -18.15 0.89
C TYR A 291 8.73 -17.47 2.08
N LEU A 292 9.52 -16.74 2.86
CA LEU A 292 9.05 -15.91 3.96
C LEU A 292 9.31 -14.44 3.63
N ARG A 293 8.25 -13.63 3.58
CA ARG A 293 8.34 -12.17 3.43
C ARG A 293 8.18 -11.53 4.80
N VAL A 294 9.01 -10.53 5.10
CA VAL A 294 8.90 -9.69 6.29
C VAL A 294 8.35 -8.33 5.86
N PRO A 295 7.08 -8.03 6.17
CA PRO A 295 6.48 -6.75 5.80
C PRO A 295 7.24 -5.55 6.35
N GLY A 296 7.10 -4.40 5.68
CA GLY A 296 7.84 -3.18 5.97
C GLY A 296 9.30 -3.19 5.51
N SER A 297 10.06 -4.26 5.75
CA SER A 297 11.46 -4.38 5.28
C SER A 297 11.58 -4.84 3.82
N GLY A 298 10.52 -5.49 3.30
CA GLY A 298 10.53 -6.11 1.96
C GLY A 298 11.51 -7.28 1.84
N ARG A 299 12.07 -7.76 2.96
CA ARG A 299 13.02 -8.89 2.93
C ARG A 299 12.29 -10.18 2.63
N LEU A 300 12.85 -10.93 1.69
CA LEU A 300 12.37 -12.26 1.30
C LEU A 300 13.45 -13.31 1.61
N PHE A 301 13.07 -14.37 2.32
CA PHE A 301 13.92 -15.51 2.64
C PHE A 301 13.43 -16.76 1.94
N ALA A 302 14.33 -17.54 1.35
CA ALA A 302 14.03 -18.91 0.95
C ALA A 302 14.19 -19.84 2.15
N LEU A 303 13.22 -20.72 2.37
CA LEU A 303 13.23 -21.70 3.44
C LEU A 303 13.17 -23.11 2.87
N SER A 304 13.76 -24.07 3.60
CA SER A 304 13.45 -25.48 3.35
C SER A 304 11.99 -25.74 3.71
N ARG A 305 11.37 -26.76 3.10
CA ARG A 305 9.96 -27.08 3.36
C ARG A 305 9.68 -27.37 4.85
N THR A 306 10.56 -28.08 5.53
CA THR A 306 10.44 -28.33 6.97
C THR A 306 10.53 -27.04 7.79
N ALA A 307 11.48 -26.16 7.48
CA ALA A 307 11.59 -24.88 8.18
C ALA A 307 10.36 -23.98 7.92
N ALA A 308 9.83 -24.02 6.70
CA ALA A 308 8.61 -23.29 6.33
C ALA A 308 7.38 -23.80 7.07
N GLN A 309 7.21 -25.11 7.23
CA GLN A 309 6.11 -25.70 8.00
C GLN A 309 6.17 -25.29 9.47
N LEU A 310 7.34 -25.38 10.10
CA LEU A 310 7.54 -24.94 11.48
C LEU A 310 7.34 -23.42 11.63
N THR A 311 7.76 -22.64 10.63
CA THR A 311 7.52 -21.20 10.60
C THR A 311 6.02 -20.91 10.52
N GLU A 312 5.27 -21.60 9.65
CA GLU A 312 3.82 -21.42 9.56
C GLU A 312 3.11 -21.75 10.88
N VAL A 313 3.52 -22.83 11.54
CA VAL A 313 2.99 -23.19 12.88
C VAL A 313 3.23 -22.05 13.85
N LEU A 314 4.45 -21.52 13.95
CA LEU A 314 4.76 -20.39 14.85
C LEU A 314 3.98 -19.12 14.51
N LEU A 315 3.83 -18.79 13.22
CA LEU A 315 3.06 -17.63 12.79
C LEU A 315 1.56 -17.80 13.09
N THR A 316 1.03 -18.99 12.87
CA THR A 316 -0.41 -19.24 13.03
C THR A 316 -0.80 -19.35 14.50
N CYS A 317 0.04 -19.97 15.33
CA CYS A 317 -0.19 -20.15 16.77
C CYS A 317 0.27 -18.94 17.61
N GLY A 318 1.17 -18.09 17.10
CA GLY A 318 1.66 -16.87 17.75
C GLY A 318 2.79 -17.09 18.77
N ASP A 319 2.85 -18.23 19.44
CA ASP A 319 3.93 -18.58 20.36
C ASP A 319 4.32 -20.07 20.33
N ILE A 320 5.44 -20.39 20.99
CA ILE A 320 5.97 -21.76 21.04
C ILE A 320 5.03 -22.68 21.81
N GLU A 321 4.43 -22.23 22.91
CA GLU A 321 3.61 -23.09 23.78
C GLU A 321 2.35 -23.57 23.06
N SER A 322 1.68 -22.65 22.36
CA SER A 322 0.49 -22.92 21.55
C SER A 322 0.82 -23.75 20.30
N ALA A 323 2.07 -23.69 19.83
CA ALA A 323 2.56 -24.46 18.69
C ALA A 323 2.89 -25.94 19.00
N LEU A 324 2.99 -26.33 20.28
CA LEU A 324 3.40 -27.68 20.68
C LEU A 324 2.41 -28.79 20.26
N ASP A 325 1.16 -28.43 20.02
CA ASP A 325 0.15 -29.36 19.52
C ASP A 325 0.43 -29.80 18.06
N HIS A 326 1.34 -29.10 17.37
CA HIS A 326 1.62 -29.31 15.94
C HIS A 326 3.08 -29.69 15.65
N ALA A 327 4.03 -29.41 16.55
CA ALA A 327 5.45 -29.69 16.34
C ALA A 327 6.25 -29.81 17.65
N GLU A 328 7.43 -30.42 17.56
CA GLU A 328 8.34 -30.61 18.69
C GLU A 328 8.98 -29.31 19.16
N ARG A 329 9.11 -29.15 20.49
CA ARG A 329 9.65 -27.93 21.13
C ARG A 329 11.03 -27.55 20.59
N ASP A 330 11.96 -28.50 20.53
CA ASP A 330 13.35 -28.23 20.11
C ASP A 330 13.44 -27.69 18.68
N ASP A 331 12.54 -28.13 17.80
CA ASP A 331 12.48 -27.69 16.41
C ASP A 331 11.85 -26.30 16.29
N LEU A 332 10.79 -26.03 17.07
CA LEU A 332 10.16 -24.72 17.18
C LEU A 332 11.14 -23.67 17.74
N GLU A 333 11.85 -23.97 18.82
CA GLU A 333 12.85 -23.08 19.42
C GLU A 333 13.99 -22.77 18.43
N ARG A 334 14.42 -23.76 17.64
CA ARG A 334 15.45 -23.56 16.61
C ARG A 334 15.01 -22.58 15.54
N VAL A 335 13.78 -22.71 15.04
CA VAL A 335 13.21 -21.83 14.01
C VAL A 335 12.93 -20.44 14.58
N ALA A 336 12.31 -20.35 15.76
CA ALA A 336 12.08 -19.07 16.45
C ALA A 336 13.38 -18.29 16.67
N GLY A 337 14.44 -18.98 17.13
CA GLY A 337 15.76 -18.36 17.27
C GLY A 337 16.38 -17.92 15.94
N PHE A 338 16.12 -18.61 14.83
CA PHE A 338 16.53 -18.16 13.50
C PHE A 338 15.78 -16.89 13.07
N LEU A 339 14.46 -16.84 13.28
CA LEU A 339 13.61 -15.70 12.96
C LEU A 339 14.07 -14.45 13.74
N ASP A 340 14.25 -14.58 15.05
CA ASP A 340 14.68 -13.48 15.93
C ASP A 340 16.05 -12.91 15.53
N ARG A 341 17.05 -13.78 15.28
CA ARG A 341 18.38 -13.36 14.79
C ARG A 341 18.34 -12.60 13.46
N ASN A 342 17.30 -12.83 12.66
CA ASN A 342 17.11 -12.16 11.39
C ASN A 342 16.17 -10.96 11.48
N GLY A 343 15.72 -10.58 12.68
CA GLY A 343 14.82 -9.46 12.92
C GLY A 343 13.38 -9.74 12.50
N VAL A 344 12.99 -11.01 12.40
CA VAL A 344 11.63 -11.43 12.09
C VAL A 344 10.86 -11.60 13.39
N ARG A 345 9.80 -10.81 13.58
CA ARG A 345 8.95 -10.88 14.77
C ARG A 345 7.78 -11.81 14.52
N LEU A 346 7.50 -12.69 15.48
CA LEU A 346 6.28 -13.49 15.44
C LEU A 346 5.06 -12.62 15.73
N PRO A 347 3.90 -12.92 15.13
CA PRO A 347 2.63 -12.31 15.47
C PRO A 347 2.33 -12.58 16.94
N VAL A 348 1.68 -11.62 17.58
CA VAL A 348 1.16 -11.82 18.94
C VAL A 348 -0.29 -12.27 18.80
N ALA A 349 -0.62 -13.43 19.37
CA ALA A 349 -2.00 -13.88 19.40
C ALA A 349 -2.91 -12.78 19.99
N PRO A 350 -4.06 -12.48 19.39
CA PRO A 350 -5.00 -11.54 19.97
C PRO A 350 -5.31 -12.02 21.39
N ALA A 351 -5.17 -11.13 22.37
CA ALA A 351 -5.54 -11.46 23.75
C ALA A 351 -6.98 -11.97 23.74
N VAL A 352 -7.20 -13.20 24.22
CA VAL A 352 -8.54 -13.78 24.33
C VAL A 352 -9.42 -12.77 25.06
N GLY A 353 -10.31 -12.12 24.31
CA GLY A 353 -11.19 -11.11 24.86
C GLY A 353 -12.09 -11.77 25.89
N ALA A 354 -11.95 -11.38 27.15
CA ALA A 354 -13.06 -11.42 28.07
C ALA A 354 -14.20 -10.67 27.39
N GLY A 355 -15.30 -11.38 27.10
CA GLY A 355 -16.40 -10.89 26.29
C GLY A 355 -16.93 -9.52 26.74
N VAL A 356 -17.34 -8.73 25.75
CA VAL A 356 -18.24 -7.59 25.92
C VAL A 356 -19.61 -8.00 25.40
#